data_AF-A0A4Y9Z9J4-F1
#
_entry.id   AF-A0A4Y9Z9J4-F1
#
_cell.length_a   1.000
_cell.length_b   1.000
_cell.length_c   1.000
_cell.angle_alpha   90.00
_cell.angle_beta   90.00
_cell.angle_gamma   90.00
#
_symmetry.space_group_name_H-M   'P 1'
#
loop_
_entity.id
_entity.type
_entity.pdbx_description
1 polymer ?
#
loop_
_entity_poly.entity_id
_entity_poly.type
_entity_poly.pdbx_seq_one_letter_code
_entity_poly.pdbx_strand_id
1 'polypeptide(L)'
;MKFSTASLSIAVLFATSALTRPVKRQLTEEQVAALAPPLGFQSGVNPTGTGDCDGAVNGADGKPIKIPCACPPSQDVYIQQLTDNANAGEAIHNPTVKLSFPLGSSKEDQLARLNAASDTLQNLNGPGQGCPIVSTTFQAQNQAISNGQPLPASAAPAAPAATSAAAPHNILY
;
A
#
# COMPACT_ATOMS: atom_id res chain seq x y z
N MET A 1 2.44 -59.44 63.41
CA MET A 1 3.27 -58.80 62.36
C MET A 1 2.44 -57.67 61.77
N LYS A 2 2.97 -56.45 61.78
CA LYS A 2 2.26 -55.18 61.55
C LYS A 2 2.82 -54.60 60.26
N PHE A 3 2.02 -54.48 59.20
CA PHE A 3 2.50 -53.98 57.91
C PHE A 3 2.09 -52.52 57.73
N SER A 4 3.11 -51.67 57.64
CA SER A 4 3.05 -50.23 57.42
C SER A 4 2.60 -49.86 56.01
N THR A 5 1.93 -48.73 55.96
CA THR A 5 1.50 -47.90 54.82
C THR A 5 2.65 -47.35 53.97
N ALA A 6 2.39 -47.15 52.66
CA ALA A 6 3.06 -46.12 51.87
C ALA A 6 2.14 -45.68 50.70
N SER A 7 1.69 -44.43 50.75
CA SER A 7 0.93 -43.74 49.72
C SER A 7 1.90 -43.08 48.73
N LEU A 8 1.77 -43.34 47.42
CA LEU A 8 2.56 -42.66 46.38
C LEU A 8 1.70 -41.60 45.69
N SER A 9 2.10 -40.34 45.83
CA SER A 9 1.52 -39.18 45.15
C SER A 9 1.96 -39.13 43.68
N ILE A 10 1.01 -39.10 42.74
CA ILE A 10 1.26 -38.93 41.31
C ILE A 10 1.36 -37.42 41.02
N ALA A 11 2.53 -36.99 40.54
CA ALA A 11 2.79 -35.61 40.11
C ALA A 11 2.13 -35.33 38.76
N VAL A 12 1.40 -34.21 38.69
CA VAL A 12 0.69 -33.72 37.50
C VAL A 12 1.67 -33.00 36.57
N LEU A 13 1.81 -33.48 35.33
CA LEU A 13 2.52 -32.77 34.26
C LEU A 13 1.50 -32.01 33.40
N PHE A 14 1.33 -30.71 33.66
CA PHE A 14 0.59 -29.81 32.78
C PHE A 14 1.48 -29.41 31.60
N ALA A 15 1.24 -30.00 30.42
CA ALA A 15 1.80 -29.51 29.16
C ALA A 15 0.99 -28.28 28.71
N THR A 16 1.53 -27.08 28.88
CA THR A 16 0.95 -25.84 28.35
C THR A 16 1.43 -25.63 26.92
N SER A 17 0.64 -26.09 25.95
CA SER A 17 0.87 -25.78 24.54
C SER A 17 0.54 -24.32 24.26
N ALA A 18 1.56 -23.46 24.14
CA ALA A 18 1.39 -22.09 23.66
C ALA A 18 1.06 -22.12 22.15
N LEU A 19 -0.21 -21.89 21.80
CA LEU A 19 -0.61 -21.62 20.43
C LEU A 19 -0.12 -20.22 20.03
N THR A 20 1.04 -20.13 19.40
CA THR A 20 1.47 -18.90 18.72
C THR A 20 0.56 -18.68 17.51
N ARG A 21 -0.53 -17.93 17.71
CA ARG A 21 -1.32 -17.42 16.60
C ARG A 21 -0.45 -16.41 15.85
N PRO A 22 -0.26 -16.55 14.52
CA PRO A 22 0.48 -15.55 13.76
C PRO A 22 -0.29 -14.23 13.85
N VAL A 23 0.33 -13.21 14.44
CA VAL A 23 -0.16 -11.84 14.36
C VAL A 23 -0.09 -11.45 12.88
N LYS A 24 -1.24 -11.26 12.23
CA LYS A 24 -1.27 -10.60 10.92
C LYS A 24 -0.63 -9.23 11.12
N ARG A 25 0.57 -9.05 10.59
CA ARG A 25 1.28 -7.78 10.69
C ARG A 25 0.54 -6.78 9.83
N GLN A 26 -0.06 -5.79 10.48
CA GLN A 26 -0.72 -4.69 9.79
C GLN A 26 0.36 -3.87 9.07
N LEU A 27 0.13 -3.55 7.80
CA LEU A 27 0.98 -2.67 7.02
C LEU A 27 0.78 -1.23 7.50
N THR A 28 1.89 -0.54 7.72
CA THR A 28 1.91 0.90 7.99
C THR A 28 1.85 1.69 6.68
N GLU A 29 1.34 2.92 6.74
CA GLU A 29 1.30 3.81 5.56
C GLU A 29 2.70 4.07 5.02
N GLU A 30 3.73 4.15 5.85
CA GLU A 30 5.11 4.34 5.41
C GLU A 30 5.65 3.14 4.63
N GLN A 31 5.31 1.92 5.06
CA GLN A 31 5.68 0.69 4.34
C GLN A 31 4.98 0.61 2.98
N VAL A 32 3.70 1.00 2.92
CA VAL A 32 2.95 1.03 1.66
C VAL A 32 3.50 2.15 0.77
N ALA A 33 3.70 3.35 1.30
CA ALA A 33 4.27 4.49 0.59
C ALA A 33 5.61 4.13 -0.07
N ALA A 34 6.50 3.43 0.63
CA ALA A 34 7.82 3.05 0.12
C ALA A 34 7.77 2.08 -1.08
N LEU A 35 6.70 1.29 -1.21
CA LEU A 35 6.59 0.21 -2.19
C LEU A 35 5.48 0.39 -3.22
N ALA A 36 4.57 1.34 -2.97
CA ALA A 36 3.46 1.65 -3.84
C ALA A 36 3.97 2.26 -5.17
N PRO A 37 3.40 1.85 -6.31
CA PRO A 37 3.65 2.52 -7.58
C PRO A 37 3.28 4.01 -7.49
N PRO A 38 4.17 4.95 -7.85
CA PRO A 38 3.81 6.37 -7.89
C PRO A 38 2.73 6.62 -8.94
N LEU A 39 1.79 7.53 -8.68
CA LEU A 39 0.76 7.89 -9.67
C LEU A 39 1.39 8.47 -10.95
N GLY A 40 2.46 9.27 -10.78
CA GLY A 40 3.26 9.83 -11.87
C GLY A 40 2.52 10.85 -12.74
N PHE A 41 1.38 11.35 -12.27
CA PHE A 41 0.58 12.39 -12.91
C PHE A 41 -0.20 13.16 -11.85
N GLN A 42 -0.71 14.33 -12.20
CA GLN A 42 -1.46 15.22 -11.32
C GLN A 42 -2.83 15.54 -11.90
N SER A 43 -3.79 15.82 -11.03
CA SER A 43 -5.15 16.21 -11.42
C SER A 43 -5.20 17.62 -11.98
N GLY A 44 -6.31 17.95 -12.65
CA GLY A 44 -6.59 19.32 -13.09
C GLY A 44 -5.78 19.81 -14.29
N VAL A 45 -5.12 18.93 -15.06
CA VAL A 45 -4.33 19.34 -16.22
C VAL A 45 -5.24 19.77 -17.38
N ASN A 46 -5.06 20.99 -17.88
CA ASN A 46 -5.79 21.56 -19.03
C ASN A 46 -7.32 21.35 -18.98
N PRO A 47 -8.02 21.93 -17.99
CA PRO A 47 -9.46 21.75 -17.83
C PRO A 47 -10.24 22.29 -19.03
N THR A 48 -11.24 21.55 -19.51
CA THR A 48 -12.12 21.96 -20.61
C THR A 48 -13.23 22.92 -20.18
N GLY A 49 -13.46 23.06 -18.87
CA GLY A 49 -14.61 23.77 -18.30
C GLY A 49 -15.89 22.92 -18.19
N THR A 50 -15.90 21.66 -18.64
CA THR A 50 -17.04 20.74 -18.55
C THR A 50 -16.87 19.62 -17.52
N GLY A 51 -15.77 19.64 -16.76
CA GLY A 51 -15.42 18.61 -15.77
C GLY A 51 -14.33 17.64 -16.22
N ASP A 52 -13.87 17.76 -17.47
CA ASP A 52 -12.83 16.92 -18.06
C ASP A 52 -11.47 17.62 -18.14
N CYS A 53 -10.42 16.85 -17.92
CA CYS A 53 -9.02 17.26 -17.97
C CYS A 53 -8.21 16.30 -18.84
N ASP A 54 -7.02 16.72 -19.26
CA ASP A 54 -6.07 15.84 -19.95
C ASP A 54 -5.54 14.76 -18.99
N GLY A 55 -5.56 13.50 -19.44
CA GLY A 55 -4.98 12.38 -18.73
C GLY A 55 -3.49 12.18 -19.01
N ALA A 56 -2.90 11.22 -18.31
CA ALA A 56 -1.47 10.93 -18.36
C ALA A 56 -1.02 10.23 -19.66
N VAL A 57 -1.97 9.62 -20.38
CA VAL A 57 -1.72 8.78 -21.55
C VAL A 57 -2.42 9.35 -22.77
N ASN A 58 -1.71 9.35 -23.91
CA ASN A 58 -2.30 9.72 -25.20
C ASN A 58 -3.10 8.56 -25.81
N GLY A 59 -4.23 8.90 -26.43
CA GLY A 59 -5.03 7.99 -27.23
C GLY A 59 -4.40 7.71 -28.59
N ALA A 60 -5.10 6.91 -29.40
CA ALA A 60 -4.65 6.53 -30.74
C ALA A 60 -4.54 7.73 -31.71
N ASP A 61 -5.22 8.84 -31.41
CA ASP A 61 -5.16 10.10 -32.15
C ASP A 61 -3.98 11.00 -31.74
N GLY A 62 -3.13 10.53 -30.81
CA GLY A 62 -1.97 11.26 -30.30
C GLY A 62 -2.33 12.37 -29.32
N LYS A 63 -3.59 12.47 -28.87
CA LYS A 63 -4.04 13.46 -27.88
C LYS A 63 -4.20 12.83 -26.50
N PRO A 64 -4.02 13.58 -25.40
CA PRO A 64 -4.31 13.07 -24.07
C PRO A 64 -5.75 12.54 -23.96
N ILE A 65 -5.91 11.35 -23.39
CA ILE A 65 -7.23 10.79 -23.10
C ILE A 65 -7.88 11.67 -22.04
N LYS A 66 -9.13 12.08 -22.27
CA LYS A 66 -9.87 12.89 -21.29
C LYS A 66 -10.25 12.05 -20.07
N ILE A 67 -10.05 12.64 -18.88
CA ILE A 67 -10.36 12.05 -17.58
C ILE A 67 -11.13 13.05 -16.72
N PRO A 68 -11.83 12.62 -15.65
CA PRO A 68 -12.38 13.54 -14.67
C PRO A 68 -11.28 14.42 -14.07
N CYS A 69 -11.52 15.73 -13.95
CA CYS A 69 -10.51 16.67 -13.43
C CYS A 69 -10.05 16.40 -12.00
N ALA A 70 -10.82 15.65 -11.21
CA ALA A 70 -10.43 15.21 -9.87
C ALA A 70 -9.43 14.04 -9.87
N CYS A 71 -9.11 13.48 -11.04
CA CYS A 71 -8.24 12.32 -11.17
C CYS A 71 -6.86 12.70 -11.72
N PRO A 72 -5.78 12.04 -11.25
CA PRO A 72 -5.76 11.08 -10.13
C PRO A 72 -5.96 11.80 -8.77
N PRO A 73 -6.28 11.06 -7.68
CA PRO A 73 -6.26 11.66 -6.34
C PRO A 73 -4.85 12.14 -5.98
N SER A 74 -4.69 12.84 -4.85
CA SER A 74 -3.35 13.12 -4.33
C SER A 74 -2.62 11.82 -3.96
N GLN A 75 -1.29 11.86 -3.95
CA GLN A 75 -0.47 10.71 -3.55
C GLN A 75 -0.84 10.24 -2.14
N ASP A 76 -1.06 11.15 -1.19
CA ASP A 76 -1.42 10.80 0.19
C ASP A 76 -2.76 10.07 0.29
N VAL A 77 -3.80 10.57 -0.40
CA VAL A 77 -5.12 9.92 -0.43
C VAL A 77 -5.02 8.52 -1.06
N TYR A 78 -4.22 8.39 -2.11
CA TYR A 78 -3.97 7.11 -2.75
C TYR A 78 -3.24 6.12 -1.81
N ILE A 79 -2.19 6.56 -1.12
CA ILE A 79 -1.44 5.70 -0.17
C ILE A 79 -2.31 5.28 0.99
N GLN A 80 -3.09 6.20 1.55
CA GLN A 80 -4.02 5.89 2.64
C GLN A 80 -5.00 4.78 2.21
N GLN A 81 -5.69 4.96 1.08
CA GLN A 81 -6.67 3.98 0.61
C GLN A 81 -6.03 2.63 0.24
N LEU A 82 -4.83 2.65 -0.36
CA LEU A 82 -4.10 1.43 -0.68
C LEU A 82 -3.69 0.69 0.59
N THR A 83 -3.30 1.42 1.64
CA THR A 83 -2.94 0.85 2.95
C THR A 83 -4.15 0.16 3.58
N ASP A 84 -5.30 0.83 3.58
CA ASP A 84 -6.54 0.27 4.11
C ASP A 84 -6.96 -0.99 3.34
N ASN A 85 -6.96 -0.93 2.00
CA ASN A 85 -7.28 -2.08 1.15
C ASN A 85 -6.29 -3.25 1.33
N ALA A 86 -4.99 -2.96 1.44
CA ALA A 86 -3.97 -3.98 1.63
C ALA A 86 -4.09 -4.67 2.99
N ASN A 87 -4.44 -3.93 4.03
CA ASN A 87 -4.72 -4.48 5.35
C ASN A 87 -6.02 -5.30 5.37
N ALA A 88 -7.04 -4.89 4.61
CA ALA A 88 -8.28 -5.65 4.43
C ALA A 88 -8.11 -6.91 3.55
N GLY A 89 -7.15 -6.88 2.62
CA GLY A 89 -6.98 -7.91 1.59
C GLY A 89 -7.99 -7.80 0.44
N GLU A 90 -8.66 -6.66 0.31
CA GLU A 90 -9.70 -6.37 -0.67
C GLU A 90 -9.93 -4.86 -0.81
N ALA A 91 -10.56 -4.43 -1.89
CA ALA A 91 -11.02 -3.05 -2.00
C ALA A 91 -12.20 -2.82 -1.05
N ILE A 92 -12.05 -1.97 -0.04
CA ILE A 92 -13.07 -1.80 1.02
C ILE A 92 -14.43 -1.33 0.47
N HIS A 93 -14.41 -0.51 -0.59
CA HIS A 93 -15.64 -0.04 -1.26
C HIS A 93 -16.13 -0.98 -2.37
N ASN A 94 -15.39 -2.05 -2.68
CA ASN A 94 -15.81 -3.14 -3.56
C ASN A 94 -15.19 -4.49 -3.13
N PRO A 95 -15.67 -5.12 -2.03
CA PRO A 95 -15.05 -6.30 -1.41
C PRO A 95 -14.92 -7.56 -2.30
N THR A 96 -15.59 -7.57 -3.45
CA THR A 96 -15.45 -8.65 -4.44
C THR A 96 -14.08 -8.61 -5.12
N VAL A 97 -13.44 -7.43 -5.17
CA VAL A 97 -12.08 -7.26 -5.70
C VAL A 97 -11.07 -7.55 -4.59
N LYS A 98 -10.38 -8.68 -4.72
CA LYS A 98 -9.34 -9.11 -3.77
C LYS A 98 -8.02 -8.45 -4.09
N LEU A 99 -7.29 -8.07 -3.05
CA LEU A 99 -6.06 -7.32 -3.15
C LEU A 99 -4.96 -8.01 -2.34
N SER A 100 -3.75 -8.03 -2.90
CA SER A 100 -2.55 -8.50 -2.24
C SER A 100 -1.45 -7.46 -2.41
N PHE A 101 -0.73 -7.15 -1.33
CA PHE A 101 0.37 -6.18 -1.33
C PHE A 101 1.63 -6.85 -0.78
N PRO A 102 2.38 -7.60 -1.61
CA PRO A 102 3.61 -8.25 -1.17
C PRO A 102 4.72 -7.23 -0.93
N LEU A 103 5.61 -7.51 0.02
CA LEU A 103 6.73 -6.64 0.38
C LEU A 103 8.06 -7.02 -0.31
N GLY A 104 8.07 -8.12 -1.07
CA GLY A 104 9.23 -8.57 -1.81
C GLY A 104 9.58 -7.70 -3.02
N SER A 105 10.74 -7.93 -3.62
CA SER A 105 11.26 -7.15 -4.75
C SER A 105 11.18 -7.89 -6.09
N SER A 106 10.58 -9.08 -6.15
CA SER A 106 10.46 -9.83 -7.40
C SER A 106 9.61 -9.07 -8.42
N LYS A 107 9.73 -9.46 -9.70
CA LYS A 107 8.88 -8.89 -10.77
C LYS A 107 7.40 -9.14 -10.45
N GLU A 108 7.09 -10.32 -9.95
CA GLU A 108 5.76 -10.76 -9.57
C GLU A 108 5.23 -9.91 -8.41
N ASP A 109 6.05 -9.60 -7.41
CA ASP A 109 5.67 -8.72 -6.29
C ASP A 109 5.36 -7.30 -6.78
N GLN A 110 6.19 -6.77 -7.70
CA GLN A 110 5.99 -5.43 -8.25
C GLN A 110 4.71 -5.34 -9.09
N LEU A 111 4.44 -6.35 -9.94
CA LEU A 111 3.18 -6.42 -10.70
C LEU A 111 1.97 -6.58 -9.77
N ALA A 112 2.08 -7.37 -8.70
CA ALA A 112 1.02 -7.51 -7.71
C ALA A 112 0.70 -6.16 -7.04
N ARG A 113 1.72 -5.38 -6.66
CA ARG A 113 1.51 -4.02 -6.13
C ARG A 113 0.91 -3.05 -7.16
N LEU A 114 1.28 -3.17 -8.43
CA LEU A 114 0.69 -2.38 -9.50
C LEU A 114 -0.79 -2.71 -9.75
N ASN A 115 -1.15 -3.99 -9.69
CA ASN A 115 -2.54 -4.42 -9.77
C ASN A 115 -3.33 -3.92 -8.56
N ALA A 116 -2.80 -4.09 -7.34
CA ALA A 116 -3.40 -3.57 -6.12
C ALA A 116 -3.65 -2.06 -6.17
N ALA A 117 -2.67 -1.30 -6.69
CA ALA A 117 -2.80 0.14 -6.91
C ALA A 117 -3.89 0.48 -7.92
N SER A 118 -3.95 -0.27 -9.03
CA SER A 118 -4.96 -0.09 -10.08
C SER A 118 -6.37 -0.40 -9.57
N ASP A 119 -6.53 -1.47 -8.80
CA ASP A 119 -7.80 -1.86 -8.18
C ASP A 119 -8.25 -0.83 -7.14
N THR A 120 -7.31 -0.31 -6.36
CA THR A 120 -7.57 0.77 -5.40
C THR A 120 -8.10 2.01 -6.11
N LEU A 121 -7.44 2.48 -7.17
CA LEU A 121 -7.86 3.67 -7.91
C LEU A 121 -9.23 3.52 -8.56
N GLN A 122 -9.53 2.36 -9.13
CA GLN A 122 -10.81 2.13 -9.82
C GLN A 122 -11.98 1.94 -8.85
N ASN A 123 -11.71 1.64 -7.57
CA ASN A 123 -12.72 1.35 -6.58
C ASN A 123 -12.73 2.33 -5.39
N LEU A 124 -12.24 3.56 -5.57
CA LEU A 124 -12.15 4.56 -4.50
C LEU A 124 -13.52 4.88 -3.85
N ASN A 125 -14.60 4.91 -4.62
CA ASN A 125 -15.93 5.30 -4.14
C ASN A 125 -17.02 4.25 -4.41
N GLY A 126 -16.62 3.01 -4.71
CA GLY A 126 -17.54 1.92 -5.06
C GLY A 126 -17.07 1.13 -6.28
N PRO A 127 -17.84 0.10 -6.70
CA PRO A 127 -17.47 -0.75 -7.83
C PRO A 127 -17.28 0.03 -9.14
N GLY A 128 -16.02 0.16 -9.58
CA GLY A 128 -15.66 0.93 -10.78
C GLY A 128 -15.87 2.45 -10.65
N GLN A 129 -16.18 2.95 -9.46
CA GLN A 129 -16.43 4.37 -9.18
C GLN A 129 -15.16 5.01 -8.61
N GLY A 130 -14.19 5.24 -9.47
CA GLY A 130 -12.91 5.80 -9.08
C GLY A 130 -12.19 6.48 -10.24
N CYS A 131 -10.88 6.59 -10.14
CA CYS A 131 -10.08 7.21 -11.18
C CYS A 131 -9.65 6.17 -12.23
N PRO A 132 -9.81 6.48 -13.53
CA PRO A 132 -9.41 5.58 -14.60
C PRO A 132 -7.89 5.45 -14.62
N ILE A 133 -7.35 4.27 -14.97
CA ILE A 133 -5.90 4.02 -14.96
C ILE A 133 -5.12 4.99 -15.86
N VAL A 134 -5.73 5.46 -16.94
CA VAL A 134 -5.17 6.48 -17.85
C VAL A 134 -4.97 7.86 -17.20
N SER A 135 -5.46 8.06 -15.96
CA SER A 135 -5.10 9.21 -15.13
C SER A 135 -3.74 9.06 -14.43
N THR A 136 -3.02 7.96 -14.67
CA THR A 136 -1.72 7.66 -14.07
C THR A 136 -0.74 7.14 -15.11
N THR A 137 0.50 6.95 -14.69
CA THR A 137 1.55 6.32 -15.50
C THR A 137 1.61 4.79 -15.34
N PHE A 138 0.64 4.17 -14.68
CA PHE A 138 0.68 2.74 -14.34
C PHE A 138 0.84 1.83 -15.57
N GLN A 139 0.29 2.19 -16.73
CA GLN A 139 0.48 1.40 -17.94
C GLN A 139 1.96 1.35 -18.38
N ALA A 140 2.65 2.49 -18.33
CA ALA A 140 4.09 2.55 -18.62
C ALA A 140 4.91 1.80 -17.57
N GLN A 141 4.52 1.89 -16.30
CA GLN A 141 5.16 1.14 -15.22
C GLN A 141 5.00 -0.37 -15.40
N ASN A 142 3.81 -0.84 -15.80
CA ASN A 142 3.57 -2.24 -16.09
C ASN A 142 4.51 -2.77 -17.19
N GLN A 143 4.69 -1.98 -18.26
CA GLN A 143 5.61 -2.32 -19.34
C GLN A 143 7.07 -2.34 -18.84
N ALA A 144 7.48 -1.35 -18.04
CA ALA A 144 8.82 -1.30 -17.46
C ALA A 144 9.12 -2.54 -16.59
N ILE A 145 8.20 -2.90 -15.68
CA ILE A 145 8.32 -4.09 -14.82
C ILE A 145 8.36 -5.37 -15.65
N SER A 146 7.52 -5.48 -16.67
CA SER A 146 7.51 -6.63 -17.58
C SER A 146 8.84 -6.82 -18.30
N ASN A 147 9.54 -5.71 -18.58
CA ASN A 147 10.87 -5.66 -19.17
C ASN A 147 12.02 -5.78 -18.14
N GLY A 148 11.72 -6.09 -16.88
CA GLY A 148 12.70 -6.30 -15.82
C GLY A 148 13.24 -5.02 -15.17
N GLN A 149 12.62 -3.87 -15.44
CA GLN A 149 12.96 -2.63 -14.74
C GLN A 149 12.21 -2.56 -13.40
N PRO A 150 12.84 -2.09 -12.33
CA PRO A 150 12.15 -1.92 -11.05
C PRO A 150 11.08 -0.82 -11.14
N LEU A 151 10.06 -0.90 -10.28
CA LEU A 151 9.15 0.21 -10.01
C LEU A 151 9.95 1.49 -9.72
N PRO A 152 9.57 2.64 -10.31
CA PRO A 152 10.14 3.91 -9.91
C PRO A 152 9.84 4.15 -8.42
N ALA A 153 10.76 4.81 -7.73
CA ALA A 153 10.57 5.15 -6.33
C ALA A 153 9.27 5.98 -6.18
N SER A 154 8.40 5.54 -5.27
CA SER A 154 7.24 6.33 -4.87
C SER A 154 7.74 7.66 -4.31
N ALA A 155 7.18 8.77 -4.79
CA ALA A 155 7.36 10.05 -4.13
C ALA A 155 6.52 10.01 -2.84
N ALA A 156 7.02 9.32 -1.82
CA ALA A 156 6.46 9.46 -0.48
C ALA A 156 6.47 10.94 -0.10
N PRO A 157 5.46 11.46 0.63
CA PRO A 157 5.55 12.79 1.19
C PRO A 157 6.87 12.90 1.97
N ALA A 158 7.65 13.93 1.66
CA ALA A 158 8.91 14.17 2.34
C ALA A 158 8.65 14.19 3.84
N ALA A 159 9.26 13.28 4.60
CA ALA A 159 9.23 13.35 6.04
C ALA A 159 9.67 14.77 6.46
N PRO A 160 8.97 15.44 7.40
CA PRO A 160 9.45 16.72 7.91
C PRO A 160 10.87 16.51 8.41
N ALA A 161 11.82 17.29 7.88
CA ALA A 161 13.23 17.18 8.22
C ALA A 161 13.38 17.19 9.74
N ALA A 162 13.90 16.11 10.31
CA ALA A 162 14.22 16.05 11.72
C ALA A 162 15.32 17.08 11.99
N THR A 163 14.95 18.26 12.47
CA THR A 163 15.89 19.25 12.98
C THR A 163 16.57 18.62 14.19
N SER A 164 17.80 18.14 14.02
CA SER A 164 18.65 17.77 15.16
C SER A 164 18.94 19.03 15.97
N ALA A 165 18.15 19.24 17.03
CA ALA A 165 18.47 20.20 18.06
C ALA A 165 19.69 19.68 18.81
N ALA A 166 20.86 20.22 18.46
CA ALA A 166 22.11 20.00 19.19
C ALA A 166 21.93 20.45 20.65
N ALA A 167 22.18 19.55 21.59
CA ALA A 167 22.22 19.84 23.02
C ALA A 167 23.35 20.85 23.33
N PRO A 168 23.11 21.88 24.17
CA PRO A 168 24.15 22.82 24.53
C PRO A 168 25.17 22.15 25.46
N HIS A 169 26.44 22.15 25.05
CA HIS A 169 27.57 21.80 25.92
C HIS A 169 27.75 22.91 26.97
N ASN A 170 27.59 22.52 28.24
CA ASN A 170 27.85 23.34 29.41
C ASN A 170 29.37 23.55 29.56
N ILE A 171 29.87 24.77 29.33
CA ILE A 171 31.24 25.15 29.66
C ILE A 171 31.21 25.87 31.01
N LEU A 172 31.73 25.19 32.03
CA LEU A 172 32.04 25.74 33.35
C LEU A 172 33.25 26.69 33.25
N TYR A 173 33.13 27.86 33.88
CA TYR A 173 34.23 28.71 34.35
C TYR A 173 34.09 28.88 35.86
#